data_AF-K1RYS0-F1
#
_entry.id   AF-K1RYS0-F1
#
_cell.length_a   1.000
_cell.length_b   1.000
_cell.length_c   1.000
_cell.angle_alpha   90.00
_cell.angle_beta   90.00
_cell.angle_gamma   90.00
#
_symmetry.space_group_name_H-M   'P 1'
#
loop_
_entity.id
_entity.type
_entity.pdbx_description
1 polymer ?
#
loop_
_entity_poly.entity_id
_entity_poly.type
_entity_poly.pdbx_seq_one_letter_code
_entity_poly.pdbx_strand_id
1 'polypeptide(L)' 'MYIAIAGNIGSGKTTLTEMLTERYGAKAYYEQSDNPYIGDFYNDMNRWSFNLQMYFLGSRIQQTMD' A
#
# COMPACT_ATOMS: atom_id res chain seq x y z
N MET A 1 14.89 0.14 13.06
CA MET A 1 13.68 -0.63 13.43
C MET A 1 12.66 -0.41 12.32
N TYR A 2 12.02 -1.47 11.83
CA TYR A 2 10.95 -1.37 10.85
C TYR A 2 9.65 -1.88 11.46
N ILE A 3 8.54 -1.17 11.20
CA ILE A 3 7.21 -1.52 11.67
C ILE A 3 6.32 -1.64 10.45
N ALA A 4 5.76 -2.83 10.23
CA ALA A 4 4.76 -3.06 9.19
C ALA A 4 3.36 -2.96 9.80
N ILE A 5 2.48 -2.17 9.19
CA ILE A 5 1.08 -2.04 9.61
C ILE A 5 0.20 -2.77 8.60
N ALA A 6 -0.51 -3.79 9.05
CA ALA A 6 -1.40 -4.63 8.24
C ALA A 6 -2.83 -4.59 8.77
N GLY A 7 -3.80 -4.81 7.89
CA GLY A 7 -5.23 -4.74 8.20
C GLY A 7 -6.09 -4.50 6.96
N ASN A 8 -7.39 -4.77 7.09
CA ASN A 8 -8.32 -4.67 5.97
C ASN A 8 -8.48 -3.23 5.44
N ILE A 9 -9.01 -3.10 4.22
CA ILE A 9 -9.41 -1.80 3.66
C ILE A 9 -10.40 -1.15 4.64
N GLY A 10 -10.19 0.14 4.95
CA GLY A 10 -11.02 0.87 5.91
C GLY A 10 -10.72 0.63 7.40
N SER A 11 -9.73 -0.18 7.77
CA SER A 11 -9.43 -0.49 9.18
C SER A 11 -8.66 0.60 9.96
N GLY A 12 -8.41 1.77 9.37
CA GLY A 12 -7.68 2.87 10.03
C GLY A 12 -6.15 2.78 10.00
N LYS A 13 -5.56 2.00 9.09
CA LYS A 13 -4.09 1.84 8.99
C LYS A 13 -3.36 3.16 8.80
N THR A 14 -3.82 4.01 7.88
CA THR A 14 -3.20 5.32 7.59
C THR A 14 -3.19 6.19 8.85
N THR A 15 -4.32 6.26 9.56
CA THR A 15 -4.43 6.99 10.82
C THR A 15 -3.44 6.46 11.87
N LEU A 16 -3.32 5.14 12.01
CA LEU A 16 -2.35 4.56 12.94
C LEU A 16 -0.89 4.87 12.52
N THR A 17 -0.58 4.81 11.23
CA THR A 17 0.75 5.17 10.70
C THR A 17 1.10 6.62 11.04
N GLU A 18 0.17 7.55 10.85
CA GLU A 18 0.34 8.98 11.15
C GLU A 18 0.61 9.19 12.65
N MET A 19 -0.21 8.59 13.52
CA MET A 19 -0.05 8.67 14.98
C MET A 19 1.32 8.14 15.44
N LEU A 20 1.78 7.02 14.88
CA LEU A 20 3.08 6.44 15.22
C LEU A 20 4.24 7.29 14.69
N THR A 21 4.09 7.85 13.49
CA THR A 21 5.08 8.73 12.87
C THR A 21 5.26 10.00 13.70
N GLU A 22 4.17 10.65 14.09
CA GLU A 22 4.21 11.85 14.95
C GLU A 22 4.84 11.54 16.31
N ARG A 23 4.44 10.44 16.95
CA ARG A 23 4.92 10.07 18.28
C ARG A 23 6.41 9.73 18.33
N TYR A 24 6.93 9.07 17.29
CA TYR A 24 8.28 8.52 17.29
C TYR A 24 9.25 9.23 16.33
N GLY A 25 8.79 10.25 15.60
CA GLY A 25 9.57 10.90 14.55
C GLY A 25 9.98 9.94 13.43
N ALA A 26 9.21 8.88 13.21
CA ALA A 26 9.52 7.84 12.23
C ALA A 26 9.21 8.33 10.80
N LYS A 27 9.87 7.74 9.79
CA LYS A 27 9.50 7.97 8.38
C LYS A 27 8.32 7.07 8.01
N ALA A 28 7.23 7.68 7.54
CA ALA A 28 6.07 6.95 7.04
C ALA A 28 6.27 6.53 5.57
N TYR A 29 5.79 5.33 5.24
CA TYR A 29 5.71 4.82 3.86
C TYR A 29 4.26 4.37 3.59
N TYR A 30 3.61 5.00 2.61
CA TYR A 30 2.20 4.76 2.29
C TYR A 30 2.05 3.88 1.04
N GLU A 31 0.91 3.21 0.92
CA GLU A 31 0.54 2.46 -0.28
C GLU A 31 0.22 3.43 -1.44
N GLN A 32 0.71 3.13 -2.65
CA GLN A 32 0.44 3.95 -3.82
C GLN A 32 -0.98 3.67 -4.35
N SER A 33 -1.80 4.72 -4.39
CA SER A 33 -3.20 4.65 -4.84
C SER A 33 -3.36 4.77 -6.36
N ASP A 34 -2.28 5.05 -7.08
CA ASP A 34 -2.26 5.39 -8.52
C ASP A 34 -2.14 4.16 -9.43
N ASN A 35 -2.39 2.96 -8.91
CA ASN A 35 -2.30 1.72 -9.66
C ASN A 35 -3.29 1.74 -10.85
N PRO A 36 -2.81 1.74 -12.11
CA PRO A 36 -3.66 1.93 -13.28
C PRO A 36 -4.64 0.79 -13.49
N TYR A 37 -4.41 -0.37 -12.89
CA TYR A 37 -5.23 -1.57 -13.04
C TYR A 37 -6.41 -1.65 -12.06
N ILE A 38 -6.58 -0.68 -11.15
CA ILE A 38 -7.68 -0.74 -10.17
C ILE A 38 -9.05 -0.77 -10.86
N GLY A 39 -9.27 0.11 -11.85
CA GLY A 39 -10.52 0.15 -12.60
C GLY A 39 -10.78 -1.16 -13.35
N ASP A 40 -9.76 -1.66 -14.05
CA ASP A 40 -9.82 -2.91 -14.79
C ASP A 40 -10.08 -4.13 -13.90
N PHE A 41 -9.48 -4.15 -12.71
CA PHE A 41 -9.71 -5.19 -11.70
C PHE A 41 -11.16 -5.24 -11.23
N TYR A 42 -11.78 -4.08 -10.98
CA TYR A 42 -13.19 -4.04 -10.59
C TYR A 42 -14.13 -4.41 -11.74
N ASN A 43 -13.69 -4.26 -13.01
CA ASN A 43 -14.45 -4.69 -14.18
C ASN A 43 -14.32 -6.20 -14.46
N ASP A 44 -13.11 -6.78 -14.37
CA ASP A 44 -12.86 -8.21 -14.51
C ASP A 44 -11.69 -8.66 -13.62
N MET A 45 -12.06 -9.15 -12.44
CA MET A 45 -11.11 -9.57 -11.42
C MET A 45 -10.22 -10.72 -11.90
N ASN A 46 -10.77 -11.71 -12.60
CA ASN A 46 -10.00 -12.88 -13.02
C ASN A 46 -8.93 -12.50 -14.05
N ARG A 47 -9.26 -11.59 -14.96
CA ARG A 47 -8.33 -11.12 -16.00
C ARG A 47 -7.21 -10.25 -15.44
N TRP A 48 -7.53 -9.38 -14.49
CA TRP A 48 -6.64 -8.27 -14.10
C TRP A 48 -5.99 -8.42 -12.71
N SER A 49 -6.34 -9.44 -11.94
CA SER A 49 -5.73 -9.71 -10.62
C SER A 49 -4.20 -9.76 -10.68
N PHE A 50 -3.63 -10.46 -11.66
CA PHE A 50 -2.17 -10.59 -11.77
C PHE A 50 -1.49 -9.23 -11.95
N ASN A 51 -1.96 -8.43 -12.91
CA ASN A 51 -1.42 -7.10 -13.21
C ASN A 51 -1.49 -6.16 -11.99
N LEU A 52 -2.66 -6.13 -11.33
CA LEU A 52 -2.87 -5.33 -10.13
C LEU A 52 -1.88 -5.71 -9.02
N GLN A 53 -1.75 -7.00 -8.73
CA GLN A 53 -0.89 -7.49 -7.65
C GLN A 53 0.60 -7.28 -7.95
N MET A 54 1.02 -7.46 -9.21
CA MET A 54 2.41 -7.21 -9.62
C MET A 54 2.79 -5.74 -9.55
N TYR A 55 1.86 -4.83 -9.88
CA TYR A 55 2.10 -3.40 -9.68
C TYR A 55 2.31 -3.07 -8.20
N PHE A 56 1.42 -3.53 -7.31
CA PHE A 56 1.58 -3.30 -5.87
C PHE A 56 2.89 -3.85 -5.31
N LEU A 57 3.29 -5.05 -5.74
CA LEU A 57 4.57 -5.65 -5.35
C LEU A 57 5.76 -4.79 -5.82
N GLY A 58 5.75 -4.37 -7.09
CA GLY A 58 6.80 -3.53 -7.66
C GLY A 58 6.94 -2.18 -6.95
N SER A 59 5.82 -1.48 -6.75
CA SER A 59 5.79 -0.20 -6.02
C SER A 59 6.34 -0.34 -4.60
N ARG A 60 6.01 -1.44 -3.90
CA ARG A 60 6.53 -1.69 -2.55
C ARG A 60 8.03 -1.92 -2.53
N ILE A 61 8.55 -2.72 -3.47
CA ILE A 61 9.99 -2.98 -3.59
C ILE A 61 10.74 -1.66 -3.84
N GLN A 62 10.25 -0.84 -4.76
CA GLN A 62 10.87 0.44 -5.08
C GLN A 62 10.94 1.38 -3.86
N GLN A 63 9.85 1.48 -3.08
CA GLN A 63 9.83 2.25 -1.83
C GLN A 63 10.83 1.76 -0.78
N THR A 64 11.20 0.47 -0.78
CA THR A 64 12.19 -0.08 0.15
C THR A 64 13.64 0.11 -0.29
N MET A 65 13.87 0.49 -1.54
CA MET A 65 15.19 0.80 -2.08
C MET A 65 15.63 2.26 -1.81
N ASP A 66 14.69 3.11 -1.38
CA ASP A 66 14.88 4.52 -1.00
C ASP A 66 15.02 4.74 0.52
#